data_AF-A0A0C9XLH8-F1
#
_entry.id   AF-A0A0C9XLH8-F1
#
_cell.length_a   1.000
_cell.length_b   1.000
_cell.length_c   1.000
_cell.angle_alpha   90.00
_cell.angle_beta   90.00
_cell.angle_gamma   90.00
#
_symmetry.space_group_name_H-M   'P 1'
#
loop_
_entity.id
_entity.type
_entity.pdbx_description
1 polymer ?
#
loop_
_entity_poly.entity_id
_entity_poly.type
_entity_poly.pdbx_seq_one_letter_code
_entity_poly.pdbx_strand_id
1 'polypeptide(L)'
;MIDNALNCFHLYHEVFQNAEVVTMFSLPQQHAMKHYPYLICQFGAPNGLCSSITKSKHIKAIKRPYWHTNHFQALGQMLLINQRLDKLAAAHVDFQDHSMLTGTCLSDATGTQGMSIHLGLCSSF
;
A
#
# COMPACT_ATOMS: atom_id res chain seq x y z
N MET A 1 19.28 11.41 -17.61
CA MET A 1 20.23 11.81 -16.53
C MET A 1 20.90 10.59 -15.90
N ILE A 2 20.13 9.60 -15.41
CA ILE A 2 20.68 8.35 -14.84
C ILE A 2 21.35 7.47 -15.90
N ASP A 3 20.77 7.33 -17.10
CA ASP A 3 21.37 6.54 -18.19
C ASP A 3 22.72 7.07 -18.64
N ASN A 4 22.87 8.40 -18.70
CA ASN A 4 24.12 9.03 -19.11
C ASN A 4 25.23 8.77 -18.08
N ALA A 5 24.90 8.87 -16.79
CA ALA A 5 25.84 8.55 -15.72
C ALA A 5 26.25 7.06 -15.73
N LEU A 6 25.31 6.15 -15.98
CA LEU A 6 25.60 4.72 -16.14
C LEU A 6 26.50 4.45 -17.34
N ASN A 7 26.22 5.08 -18.48
CA ASN A 7 27.05 4.95 -19.68
C ASN A 7 28.48 5.48 -19.44
N CYS A 8 28.63 6.63 -18.80
CA CYS A 8 29.94 7.15 -18.42
C CYS A 8 30.67 6.19 -17.48
N PHE A 9 29.98 5.64 -16.48
CA PHE A 9 30.58 4.65 -15.59
C PHE A 9 31.05 3.41 -16.37
N HIS A 10 30.20 2.81 -17.19
CA HIS A 10 30.58 1.65 -18.00
C HIS A 10 31.73 1.94 -18.98
N LEU A 11 31.83 3.17 -19.51
CA LEU A 11 32.91 3.56 -20.41
C LEU A 11 34.26 3.70 -19.69
N TYR A 12 34.27 4.25 -18.47
CA TYR A 12 35.51 4.61 -17.77
C TYR A 12 35.89 3.67 -16.61
N HIS A 13 35.06 2.66 -16.28
CA HIS A 13 35.27 1.84 -15.08
C HIS A 13 36.58 1.05 -15.06
N GLU A 14 37.12 0.65 -16.22
CA GLU A 14 38.39 -0.10 -16.32
C GLU A 14 39.58 0.65 -15.70
N VAL A 15 39.53 1.98 -15.65
CA VAL A 15 40.57 2.81 -15.02
C VAL A 15 40.75 2.45 -13.54
N PHE A 16 39.67 2.10 -12.84
CA PHE A 16 39.74 1.69 -11.43
C PHE A 16 40.37 0.31 -11.22
N GLN A 17 40.29 -0.56 -12.24
CA GLN A 17 40.96 -1.87 -12.22
C GLN A 17 42.45 -1.71 -12.54
N ASN A 18 42.79 -0.87 -13.52
CA ASN A 18 44.16 -0.55 -13.88
C ASN A 18 44.92 0.17 -12.75
N ALA A 19 44.22 0.94 -11.92
CA ALA A 19 44.78 1.59 -10.74
C ALA A 19 44.79 0.68 -9.49
N GLU A 20 44.45 -0.61 -9.62
CA GLU A 20 44.36 -1.60 -8.54
C GLU A 20 43.41 -1.20 -7.38
N VAL A 21 42.48 -0.27 -7.62
CA VAL A 21 41.52 0.21 -6.61
C VAL A 21 40.40 -0.82 -6.39
N VAL A 22 40.02 -1.57 -7.43
CA VAL A 22 38.93 -2.56 -7.38
C VAL A 22 39.35 -3.84 -8.09
N THR A 23 39.09 -4.99 -7.47
CA THR A 23 39.46 -6.31 -8.01
C THR A 23 38.44 -6.88 -9.01
N MET A 24 37.15 -6.55 -8.87
CA MET A 24 36.09 -7.01 -9.77
C MET A 24 34.85 -6.11 -9.72
N PHE A 25 34.16 -5.97 -10.86
CA PHE A 25 32.93 -5.15 -11.00
C PHE A 25 31.63 -5.95 -10.91
N SER A 26 31.69 -7.19 -10.44
CA SER A 26 30.56 -8.11 -10.35
C SER A 26 29.78 -7.96 -9.03
N LEU A 27 29.74 -6.76 -8.46
CA LEU A 27 28.98 -6.52 -7.24
C LEU A 27 27.48 -6.73 -7.52
N PRO A 28 26.75 -7.48 -6.66
CA PRO A 28 25.34 -7.81 -6.88
C PRO A 28 24.42 -6.63 -7.18
N GLN A 29 24.76 -5.43 -6.70
CA GLN A 29 23.96 -4.21 -6.89
C GLN A 29 24.30 -3.43 -8.17
N GLN A 30 25.53 -3.53 -8.69
CA GLN A 30 25.95 -2.80 -9.89
C GLN A 30 25.22 -3.29 -11.14
N HIS A 31 24.99 -4.60 -11.26
CA HIS A 31 24.22 -5.17 -12.36
C HIS A 31 22.74 -4.75 -12.36
N ALA A 32 22.18 -4.43 -11.19
CA ALA A 32 20.80 -4.00 -11.06
C ALA A 32 20.59 -2.55 -11.51
N MET A 33 21.65 -1.73 -11.55
CA MET A 33 21.54 -0.29 -11.86
C MET A 33 21.01 -0.02 -13.27
N LYS A 34 21.32 -0.89 -14.24
CA LYS A 34 20.75 -0.80 -15.60
C LYS A 34 19.22 -0.91 -15.63
N HIS A 35 18.61 -1.48 -14.60
CA HIS A 35 17.16 -1.62 -14.47
C HIS A 35 16.52 -0.45 -13.72
N TYR A 36 17.29 0.44 -13.09
CA TYR A 36 16.75 1.55 -12.31
C TYR A 36 15.89 2.52 -13.12
N PRO A 37 16.29 2.97 -14.33
CA PRO A 37 15.47 3.88 -15.13
C PRO A 37 14.07 3.29 -15.41
N TYR A 38 14.03 2.03 -15.83
CA TYR A 38 12.79 1.30 -16.08
C TYR A 38 11.94 1.16 -14.81
N LEU A 39 12.56 0.77 -13.69
CA LEU A 39 11.87 0.55 -12.42
C LEU A 39 11.40 1.86 -11.75
N ILE A 40 12.11 2.98 -11.96
CA ILE A 40 11.69 4.31 -11.53
C ILE A 40 10.44 4.73 -12.30
N CYS A 41 10.42 4.57 -13.62
CA CYS A 41 9.26 4.94 -14.43
C CYS A 41 8.02 4.08 -14.10
N GLN A 42 8.22 2.77 -13.90
CA GLN A 42 7.09 1.86 -13.65
C GLN A 42 6.58 1.89 -12.20
N PHE A 43 7.48 2.08 -11.23
CA PHE A 43 7.15 1.85 -9.82
C PHE A 43 7.57 2.99 -8.89
N GLY A 44 8.17 4.07 -9.40
CA GLY A 44 8.66 5.19 -8.60
C GLY A 44 9.79 4.83 -7.64
N ALA A 45 10.49 3.71 -7.87
CA ALA A 45 11.47 3.16 -6.94
C ALA A 45 12.92 3.39 -7.42
N PRO A 46 13.66 4.37 -6.86
CA PRO A 46 15.01 4.74 -7.32
C PRO A 46 16.08 3.66 -7.08
N ASN A 47 15.91 2.82 -6.07
CA ASN A 47 16.91 1.81 -5.68
C ASN A 47 16.51 0.39 -6.10
N GLY A 48 15.61 0.28 -7.09
CA GLY A 48 14.97 -0.95 -7.51
C GLY A 48 13.72 -1.31 -6.71
N LEU A 49 12.89 -2.19 -7.28
CA LEU A 49 11.77 -2.79 -6.57
C LEU A 49 12.32 -3.65 -5.43
N CYS A 50 12.18 -3.18 -4.20
CA CYS A 50 12.33 -4.09 -3.07
C CYS A 50 11.23 -5.16 -3.20
N SER A 51 11.62 -6.43 -3.07
CA SER A 51 10.65 -7.53 -3.00
C SER A 51 9.60 -7.31 -1.91
N SER A 52 9.83 -6.39 -0.97
CA SER A 52 8.85 -5.95 0.03
C SER A 52 7.54 -5.44 -0.56
N ILE A 53 7.52 -4.78 -1.73
CA ILE A 53 6.29 -4.23 -2.31
C ILE A 53 5.37 -5.36 -2.78
N THR A 54 5.90 -6.25 -3.61
CA THR A 54 5.18 -7.43 -4.11
C THR A 54 4.89 -8.41 -2.98
N LYS A 55 5.82 -8.58 -2.03
CA LYS A 55 5.63 -9.40 -0.83
C LYS A 55 4.54 -8.85 0.09
N SER A 56 4.41 -7.53 0.23
CA SER A 56 3.34 -6.90 1.01
C SER A 56 1.97 -7.18 0.39
N LYS A 57 1.85 -7.05 -0.93
CA LYS A 57 0.64 -7.42 -1.67
C LYS A 57 0.35 -8.93 -1.58
N HIS A 58 1.36 -9.78 -1.75
CA HIS A 58 1.25 -11.22 -1.56
C HIS A 58 0.82 -11.59 -0.12
N ILE A 59 1.31 -10.88 0.90
CA ILE A 59 0.86 -11.11 2.28
C ILE A 59 -0.65 -10.85 2.39
N LYS A 60 -1.13 -9.72 1.85
CA LYS A 60 -2.56 -9.35 1.93
C LYS A 60 -3.47 -10.24 1.08
N ALA A 61 -3.11 -10.50 -0.17
CA ALA A 61 -3.97 -11.24 -1.11
C ALA A 61 -3.84 -12.77 -0.99
N ILE A 62 -2.73 -13.27 -0.41
CA ILE A 62 -2.44 -14.71 -0.37
C ILE A 62 -2.22 -15.17 1.06
N LYS A 63 -1.18 -14.72 1.77
CA LYS A 63 -0.85 -15.31 3.09
C LYS A 63 -1.97 -15.16 4.12
N ARG A 64 -2.56 -13.96 4.22
CA ARG A 64 -3.65 -13.69 5.18
C ARG A 64 -4.90 -14.52 4.84
N PRO A 65 -5.46 -14.49 3.62
CA PRO A 65 -6.61 -15.34 3.26
C PRO A 65 -6.35 -16.82 3.47
N TYR A 66 -5.14 -17.30 3.14
CA TYR A 66 -4.77 -18.71 3.32
C TYR A 66 -4.96 -19.18 4.76
N TRP A 67 -4.53 -18.38 5.75
CA TRP A 67 -4.72 -18.68 7.18
C TRP A 67 -6.18 -18.78 7.61
N HIS A 68 -7.11 -18.20 6.84
CA HIS A 68 -8.55 -18.24 7.12
C HIS A 68 -9.29 -19.30 6.29
N THR A 69 -8.59 -20.11 5.49
CA THR A 69 -9.20 -21.21 4.74
C THR A 69 -9.21 -22.51 5.53
N ASN A 70 -10.05 -23.45 5.11
CA ASN A 70 -10.01 -24.83 5.62
C ASN A 70 -8.92 -25.70 4.92
N HIS A 71 -8.06 -25.10 4.09
CA HIS A 71 -7.01 -25.74 3.30
C HIS A 71 -7.46 -26.73 2.21
N PHE A 72 -8.75 -27.04 2.08
CA PHE A 72 -9.30 -27.86 1.00
C PHE A 72 -9.72 -26.98 -0.18
N GLN A 73 -9.09 -27.15 -1.35
CA GLN A 73 -9.31 -26.28 -2.52
C GLN A 73 -9.15 -24.78 -2.16
N ALA A 74 -8.12 -24.46 -1.39
CA ALA A 74 -7.93 -23.15 -0.76
C ALA A 74 -7.91 -21.98 -1.75
N LEU A 75 -7.43 -22.16 -2.98
CA LEU A 75 -7.34 -21.08 -3.97
C LEU A 75 -8.71 -20.43 -4.25
N GLY A 76 -9.76 -21.23 -4.45
CA GLY A 76 -11.11 -20.71 -4.69
C GLY A 76 -11.64 -19.93 -3.48
N GLN A 77 -11.36 -20.42 -2.27
CA GLN A 77 -11.74 -19.74 -1.03
C GLN A 77 -10.99 -18.42 -0.85
N MET A 78 -9.68 -18.39 -1.15
CA MET A 78 -8.86 -17.19 -1.08
C MET A 78 -9.35 -16.12 -2.06
N LEU A 79 -9.73 -16.52 -3.28
CA LEU A 79 -10.33 -15.61 -4.27
C LEU A 79 -11.66 -15.03 -3.78
N LEU A 80 -12.54 -15.86 -3.21
CA LEU A 80 -13.80 -15.40 -2.63
C LEU A 80 -13.60 -14.46 -1.43
N ILE A 81 -12.62 -14.75 -0.56
CA ILE A 81 -12.27 -13.88 0.58
C ILE A 81 -11.80 -12.51 0.08
N ASN A 82 -10.85 -12.50 -0.87
CA ASN A 82 -10.36 -11.25 -1.46
C ASN A 82 -11.51 -10.44 -2.08
N GLN A 83 -12.36 -11.08 -2.88
CA GLN A 83 -13.51 -10.42 -3.50
C GLN A 83 -14.47 -9.82 -2.47
N ARG A 84 -14.74 -10.52 -1.36
CA ARG A 84 -15.61 -10.01 -0.28
C ARG A 84 -14.97 -8.81 0.43
N LEU A 85 -13.67 -8.88 0.72
CA LEU A 85 -12.94 -7.77 1.34
C LEU A 85 -12.94 -6.54 0.44
N ASP A 86 -12.73 -6.71 -0.88
CA ASP A 86 -12.75 -5.61 -1.84
C ASP A 86 -14.15 -4.96 -1.92
N LYS A 87 -15.22 -5.78 -1.94
CA LYS A 87 -16.61 -5.28 -1.90
C LYS A 87 -16.92 -4.52 -0.62
N LEU A 88 -16.46 -5.03 0.54
CA LEU A 88 -16.64 -4.34 1.82
C LEU A 88 -15.89 -3.02 1.87
N ALA A 89 -14.66 -2.98 1.35
CA ALA A 89 -13.88 -1.74 1.26
C ALA A 89 -14.58 -0.70 0.36
N ALA A 90 -15.12 -1.12 -0.79
CA ALA A 90 -15.88 -0.25 -1.68
C ALA A 90 -17.17 0.27 -1.01
N ALA A 91 -17.93 -0.61 -0.37
CA ALA A 91 -19.15 -0.23 0.35
C ALA A 91 -18.85 0.73 1.52
N HIS A 92 -17.74 0.56 2.21
CA HIS A 92 -17.33 1.47 3.28
C HIS A 92 -17.06 2.88 2.76
N VAL A 93 -16.43 3.03 1.59
CA VAL A 93 -16.22 4.34 0.96
C VAL A 93 -17.57 4.96 0.58
N ASP A 94 -18.45 4.20 -0.07
CA ASP A 94 -19.78 4.66 -0.46
C ASP A 94 -20.61 5.13 0.75
N PHE A 95 -20.65 4.35 1.83
CA PHE A 95 -21.37 4.75 3.05
C PHE A 95 -20.74 5.94 3.77
N GLN A 96 -19.41 6.10 3.69
CA GLN A 96 -18.74 7.28 4.23
C GLN A 96 -19.13 8.53 3.46
N ASP A 97 -19.17 8.47 2.12
CA ASP A 97 -19.53 9.59 1.26
C ASP A 97 -20.99 10.02 1.47
N HIS A 98 -21.88 9.07 1.78
CA HIS A 98 -23.27 9.34 2.15
C HIS A 98 -23.45 9.76 3.63
N SER A 99 -22.37 9.97 4.38
CA SER A 99 -22.38 10.29 5.82
C SER A 99 -23.08 9.25 6.70
N MET A 100 -23.33 8.04 6.21
CA MET A 100 -24.00 6.96 6.94
C MET A 100 -23.15 6.33 8.03
N LEU A 101 -21.84 6.59 8.01
CA LEU A 101 -20.88 6.16 9.03
C LEU A 101 -20.46 7.32 9.97
N THR A 102 -21.16 8.45 9.90
CA THR A 102 -20.85 9.63 10.73
C THR A 102 -21.67 9.57 12.02
N GLY A 103 -20.99 9.43 13.15
CA GLY A 103 -21.61 9.31 14.47
C GLY A 103 -21.13 8.07 15.20
N THR A 104 -21.66 7.86 16.40
CA THR A 104 -21.47 6.62 17.15
C THR A 104 -22.83 6.03 17.48
N CYS A 105 -22.91 4.72 17.73
CA CYS A 105 -24.17 4.10 18.16
C CYS A 105 -24.79 4.81 19.38
N LEU A 106 -23.95 5.45 20.22
CA LEU A 106 -24.39 6.23 21.37
C LEU A 106 -25.07 7.55 20.95
N SER A 107 -24.54 8.28 19.96
CA SER A 107 -25.16 9.51 19.48
C SER A 107 -26.54 9.25 18.86
N ASP A 108 -26.68 8.16 18.12
CA ASP A 108 -27.96 7.77 17.49
C ASP A 108 -29.01 7.38 18.54
N ALA A 109 -28.58 6.65 19.58
CA ALA A 109 -29.45 6.27 20.69
C ALA A 109 -29.94 7.48 21.49
N THR A 110 -29.10 8.50 21.66
CA THR A 110 -29.46 9.73 22.40
C THR A 110 -30.27 10.74 21.57
N GLY A 111 -30.11 10.77 20.24
CA GLY A 111 -30.88 11.64 19.35
C GLY A 111 -32.37 11.28 19.26
N THR A 112 -32.72 10.03 19.58
CA THR A 112 -34.11 9.53 19.55
C THR A 112 -34.91 9.88 20.83
N GLN A 113 -34.26 10.45 21.87
CA GLN A 113 -34.93 10.91 23.10
C GLN A 113 -35.29 12.41 23.11
N GLY A 114 -35.22 13.09 21.96
CA GLY A 114 -35.66 14.48 21.80
C GLY A 114 -37.18 14.64 21.76
N MET A 115 -37.91 14.14 22.76
CA MET A 115 -39.32 14.45 22.95
C MET A 115 -39.42 15.65 23.91
N SER A 116 -39.75 16.80 23.32
CA SER A 116 -40.18 18.07 23.91
C SER A 116 -40.10 18.20 25.45
N ILE A 117 -39.13 18.99 25.94
CA ILE A 117 -39.33 19.76 27.16
C ILE A 117 -39.23 21.24 26.81
N HIS A 118 -40.38 21.81 26.45
CA HIS A 118 -40.63 23.24 26.50
C HIS A 118 -40.50 23.69 27.96
N LEU A 119 -39.28 24.04 28.39
CA LEU A 119 -39.09 24.78 29.63
C LEU A 119 -39.25 26.26 29.33
N GLY A 120 -40.50 26.70 29.33
CA GLY A 120 -40.80 28.13 29.47
C GLY A 120 -40.37 28.57 30.86
N LEU A 121 -39.34 29.40 30.94
CA LEU A 121 -39.12 30.27 32.09
C LEU A 121 -38.90 31.69 31.61
N CYS A 122 -40.02 32.40 31.63
CA CYS A 122 -40.11 33.84 31.78
C CYS A 122 -39.23 34.30 32.95
N SER A 123 -38.34 35.27 32.72
CA SER A 123 -38.02 36.27 33.73
C SER A 123 -37.37 37.48 33.07
N SER A 124 -38.17 38.54 32.99
CA SER A 124 -37.76 39.92 32.87
C SER A 124 -36.71 40.26 33.95
N PHE A 125 -35.62 40.91 33.56
CA PHE A 125 -35.10 42.16 34.13
C PHE A 125 -33.94 42.67 33.26
#